data_AF-A0A3C1FP95-F1
#
_entry.id   AF-A0A3C1FP95-F1
#
_cell.length_a   1.000
_cell.length_b   1.000
_cell.length_c   1.000
_cell.angle_alpha   90.00
_cell.angle_beta   90.00
_cell.angle_gamma   90.00
#
_symmetry.space_group_name_H-M   'P 1'
#
loop_
_entity.id
_entity.type
_entity.pdbx_description
1 polymer ?
#
loop_
_entity_poly.entity_id
_entity_poly.type
_entity_poly.pdbx_seq_one_letter_code
_entity_poly.pdbx_strand_id
1 'polypeptide(L)'
;MAKTGLDKDLKRIGRAQSATRETAMRFGPVGLAALFLAAVWLVTSLQADGIHGNFLIIAAVIGGYMALNIGANDVANNVGPAVGSKALTLTGALIIAAIFEAAGAILAGG
;
A
#
# COMPACT_ATOMS: atom_id res chain seq x y z
N MET A 1 -9.95 19.02 -44.20
CA MET A 1 -9.72 17.61 -43.76
C MET A 1 -10.71 17.28 -42.66
N ALA A 2 -11.67 16.39 -42.94
CA ALA A 2 -12.67 15.98 -41.96
C ALA A 2 -11.98 15.19 -40.84
N LYS A 3 -12.07 15.68 -39.59
CA LYS A 3 -11.71 14.90 -38.39
C LYS A 3 -12.79 13.84 -38.21
N THR A 4 -12.57 12.69 -38.84
CA THR A 4 -13.50 11.56 -38.95
C THR A 4 -13.69 10.90 -37.58
N GLY A 5 -14.85 10.26 -37.35
CA GLY A 5 -15.33 9.80 -36.03
C GLY A 5 -14.31 9.04 -35.16
N LEU A 6 -13.28 8.45 -35.77
CA LEU A 6 -12.15 7.81 -35.10
C LEU A 6 -11.45 8.72 -34.07
N ASP A 7 -11.21 10.00 -34.37
CA ASP A 7 -10.58 10.96 -33.43
C ASP A 7 -11.45 11.20 -32.18
N LYS A 8 -12.78 11.13 -32.35
CA LYS A 8 -13.75 11.36 -31.29
C LYS A 8 -13.85 10.13 -30.38
N ASP A 9 -13.79 8.94 -30.97
CA ASP A 9 -13.80 7.67 -30.23
C ASP A 9 -12.47 7.42 -29.51
N LEU A 10 -11.34 7.73 -30.15
CA LEU A 10 -10.02 7.65 -29.52
C LEU A 10 -9.91 8.57 -28.29
N LYS A 11 -10.51 9.76 -28.35
CA LYS A 11 -10.62 10.66 -27.20
C LYS A 11 -11.56 10.16 -26.11
N ARG A 12 -12.64 9.45 -26.46
CA ARG A 12 -13.56 8.84 -25.48
C ARG A 12 -12.89 7.68 -24.75
N ILE A 13 -12.21 6.80 -25.48
CA ILE A 13 -11.43 5.68 -24.91
C ILE A 13 -10.28 6.22 -24.07
N GLY A 14 -9.56 7.23 -24.54
CA GLY A 14 -8.50 7.89 -23.80
C GLY A 14 -8.99 8.50 -22.48
N ARG A 15 -10.12 9.21 -22.49
CA ARG A 15 -10.74 9.76 -21.27
C ARG A 15 -11.20 8.67 -20.31
N ALA A 16 -11.78 7.59 -20.82
CA ALA A 16 -12.15 6.44 -20.00
C ALA A 16 -10.92 5.81 -19.33
N GLN A 17 -9.82 5.60 -20.08
CA GLN A 17 -8.57 5.08 -19.52
C GLN A 17 -7.91 6.03 -18.51
N SER A 18 -7.93 7.34 -18.76
CA SER A 18 -7.41 8.34 -17.80
C SER A 18 -8.21 8.33 -16.51
N ALA A 19 -9.56 8.27 -16.59
CA ALA A 19 -10.42 8.17 -15.42
C ALA A 19 -10.21 6.86 -14.64
N THR A 20 -10.07 5.73 -15.36
CA THR A 20 -9.73 4.44 -14.76
C THR A 20 -8.36 4.47 -14.09
N ARG A 21 -7.35 5.08 -14.73
CA ARG A 21 -5.99 5.18 -14.20
C ARG A 21 -5.91 6.10 -12.99
N GLU A 22 -6.61 7.21 -12.99
CA GLU A 22 -6.70 8.12 -11.84
C GLU A 22 -7.36 7.44 -10.64
N THR A 23 -8.45 6.71 -10.90
CA THR A 23 -9.12 5.88 -9.90
C THR A 23 -8.18 4.79 -9.37
N ALA A 24 -7.46 4.09 -10.25
CA ALA A 24 -6.50 3.06 -9.87
C ALA A 24 -5.35 3.60 -9.00
N MET A 25 -4.84 4.80 -9.29
CA MET A 25 -3.79 5.43 -8.47
C MET A 25 -4.30 5.86 -7.09
N ARG A 26 -5.58 6.22 -6.97
CA ARG A 26 -6.19 6.59 -5.69
C ARG A 26 -6.46 5.40 -4.77
N PHE A 27 -6.84 4.26 -5.35
CA PHE A 27 -7.14 3.03 -4.60
C PHE A 27 -5.95 2.06 -4.50
N GLY A 28 -4.87 2.28 -5.23
CA GLY A 28 -3.69 1.42 -5.25
C GLY A 28 -3.16 1.06 -3.85
N PRO A 29 -2.91 2.04 -2.96
CA PRO A 29 -2.43 1.76 -1.60
C PRO A 29 -3.43 0.95 -0.77
N VAL A 30 -4.74 1.21 -0.93
CA VAL A 30 -5.80 0.48 -0.23
C VAL A 30 -5.86 -0.97 -0.70
N GLY A 31 -5.74 -1.20 -2.01
CA GLY A 31 -5.66 -2.54 -2.59
C GLY A 31 -4.45 -3.32 -2.08
N LEU A 32 -3.28 -2.68 -2.00
CA LEU A 32 -2.07 -3.31 -1.49
C LEU A 32 -2.19 -3.66 0.01
N ALA A 33 -2.78 -2.77 0.81
CA ALA A 33 -3.07 -3.04 2.23
C ALA A 33 -4.03 -4.22 2.41
N ALA A 34 -5.09 -4.29 1.60
CA ALA A 34 -6.03 -5.41 1.63
C ALA A 34 -5.36 -6.73 1.24
N LEU A 35 -4.49 -6.72 0.21
CA LEU A 35 -3.71 -7.90 -0.19
C LEU A 35 -2.75 -8.35 0.91
N PHE A 36 -2.08 -7.42 1.60
CA PHE A 36 -1.23 -7.73 2.75
C PHE A 36 -2.02 -8.41 3.87
N LEU A 37 -3.17 -7.85 4.27
CA LEU A 37 -4.01 -8.45 5.31
C LEU A 37 -4.59 -9.80 4.90
N ALA A 38 -4.98 -9.97 3.63
CA ALA A 38 -5.41 -11.25 3.09
C ALA A 38 -4.28 -12.28 3.10
N ALA A 39 -3.04 -11.87 2.82
CA ALA A 39 -1.88 -12.74 2.92
C ALA A 39 -1.60 -13.16 4.37
N VAL A 40 -1.67 -12.24 5.34
CA VAL A 40 -1.54 -12.55 6.78
C VAL A 40 -2.63 -13.55 7.21
N TRP A 41 -3.89 -13.29 6.83
CA TRP A 41 -5.00 -14.19 7.10
C TRP A 41 -4.78 -15.58 6.48
N LEU A 42 -4.40 -15.64 5.20
CA LEU A 42 -4.15 -16.91 4.51
C LEU A 42 -3.01 -17.69 5.17
N VAL A 43 -1.85 -17.07 5.36
CA VAL A 43 -0.66 -17.71 5.93
C VAL A 43 -0.93 -18.23 7.34
N THR A 44 -1.65 -17.45 8.16
CA THR A 44 -2.02 -17.91 9.51
C THR A 44 -3.10 -18.97 9.49
N SER A 45 -4.08 -18.90 8.59
CA SER A 45 -5.13 -19.92 8.45
C SER A 45 -4.59 -21.30 8.06
N LEU A 46 -3.49 -21.34 7.32
CA LEU A 46 -2.84 -22.59 6.90
C LEU A 46 -1.94 -23.21 7.98
N GLN A 47 -1.62 -22.45 9.04
CA GLN A 47 -0.72 -22.89 10.13
C GLN A 47 -1.42 -23.00 11.48
N ALA A 48 -2.57 -22.36 11.65
CA ALA A 48 -3.30 -22.29 12.90
C ALA A 48 -4.07 -23.60 13.15
N ASP A 49 -3.42 -24.54 13.83
CA ASP A 49 -4.04 -25.79 14.29
C ASP A 49 -4.50 -25.72 15.75
N GLY A 50 -5.55 -26.49 16.07
CA GLY A 50 -6.05 -26.70 17.43
C GLY A 50 -7.19 -25.77 17.87
N ILE A 51 -7.64 -25.96 19.12
CA ILE A 51 -8.87 -25.36 19.68
C ILE A 51 -8.86 -23.82 19.64
N HIS A 52 -7.68 -23.21 19.69
CA HIS A 52 -7.51 -21.75 19.75
C HIS A 52 -7.03 -21.14 18.42
N GLY A 53 -6.96 -21.92 17.33
CA GLY A 53 -6.45 -21.44 16.04
C GLY A 53 -7.15 -20.19 15.52
N ASN A 54 -8.47 -20.08 15.72
CA ASN A 54 -9.23 -18.91 15.31
C ASN A 54 -8.81 -17.62 16.05
N PHE A 55 -8.43 -17.72 17.33
CA PHE A 55 -7.92 -16.55 18.07
C PHE A 55 -6.56 -16.09 17.53
N LEU A 56 -5.69 -17.01 17.14
CA LEU A 56 -4.39 -16.68 16.53
C LEU A 56 -4.57 -15.96 15.19
N ILE A 57 -5.49 -16.43 14.35
CA ILE A 57 -5.79 -15.80 13.05
C ILE A 57 -6.29 -14.37 13.27
N ILE A 58 -7.25 -14.17 14.19
CA ILE A 58 -7.78 -12.84 14.49
C ILE A 58 -6.68 -11.92 15.04
N ALA A 59 -5.88 -12.40 15.99
CA ALA A 59 -4.78 -11.63 16.56
C ALA A 59 -3.74 -11.23 15.49
N ALA A 60 -3.40 -12.14 14.58
CA ALA A 60 -2.45 -11.87 13.50
C ALA A 60 -2.98 -10.82 12.51
N VAL A 61 -4.26 -10.90 12.12
CA VAL A 61 -4.86 -9.90 11.21
C VAL A 61 -4.93 -8.52 11.88
N ILE A 62 -5.30 -8.45 13.16
CA ILE A 62 -5.28 -7.19 13.93
C ILE A 62 -3.86 -6.65 14.04
N GLY A 63 -2.89 -7.51 14.36
CA GLY A 63 -1.47 -7.13 14.40
C GLY A 63 -0.97 -6.59 13.06
N GLY A 64 -1.32 -7.24 11.95
CA GLY A 64 -1.02 -6.77 10.60
C GLY A 64 -1.66 -5.41 10.28
N TYR A 65 -2.91 -5.20 10.70
CA TYR A 65 -3.58 -3.91 10.56
C TYR A 65 -2.88 -2.81 11.36
N MET A 66 -2.46 -3.11 12.59
CA MET A 66 -1.70 -2.17 13.42
C MET A 66 -0.34 -1.85 12.81
N ALA A 67 0.37 -2.85 12.26
CA ALA A 67 1.65 -2.64 11.58
C ALA A 67 1.51 -1.66 10.40
N LEU A 68 0.45 -1.78 9.60
CA LEU A 68 0.17 -0.82 8.51
C LEU A 68 -0.08 0.60 9.02
N ASN A 69 -0.89 0.76 10.07
CA ASN A 69 -1.24 2.08 10.61
C ASN A 69 -0.05 2.75 11.30
N ILE A 70 0.70 2.00 12.11
CA ILE A 70 1.90 2.50 12.80
C ILE A 70 2.96 2.86 11.77
N GLY A 71 3.27 1.96 10.83
CA GLY A 71 4.27 2.22 9.80
C GLY A 71 3.92 3.43 8.93
N ALA A 72 2.67 3.58 8.50
CA ALA A 72 2.26 4.76 7.72
C ALA A 72 2.41 6.07 8.51
N ASN A 73 2.05 6.06 9.79
CA ASN A 73 2.20 7.22 10.67
C ASN A 73 3.67 7.55 10.92
N ASP A 74 4.52 6.55 11.17
CA ASP A 74 5.94 6.77 11.45
C ASP A 74 6.67 7.31 10.23
N VAL A 75 6.43 6.72 9.05
CA VAL A 75 6.97 7.23 7.79
C VAL A 75 6.56 8.69 7.58
N ALA A 76 5.29 9.05 7.80
CA ALA A 76 4.86 10.45 7.65
C ALA A 76 5.59 11.41 8.61
N ASN A 77 5.87 10.98 9.84
CA ASN A 77 6.56 11.79 10.85
C ASN A 77 8.06 11.91 10.56
N ASN A 78 8.70 10.85 10.07
CA ASN A 78 10.14 10.81 9.78
C ASN A 78 10.47 11.47 8.43
N VAL A 79 9.65 11.23 7.40
CA VAL A 79 9.90 11.75 6.04
C VAL A 79 9.22 13.07 5.73
N GLY A 80 8.18 13.45 6.48
CA GLY A 80 7.37 14.66 6.25
C GLY A 80 8.20 15.94 6.12
N PRO A 81 9.12 16.25 7.07
CA PRO A 81 9.99 17.43 6.98
C PRO A 81 10.95 17.39 5.79
N ALA A 82 11.51 16.21 5.47
CA ALA A 82 12.48 16.06 4.38
C ALA A 82 11.84 16.22 3.00
N VAL A 83 10.61 15.72 2.84
CA VAL A 83 9.83 15.89 1.60
C VAL A 83 9.21 17.30 1.53
N GLY A 84 8.70 17.82 2.64
CA GLY A 84 8.09 19.15 2.73
C GLY A 84 9.08 20.31 2.50
N SER A 85 10.34 20.14 2.89
CA SER A 85 11.43 21.09 2.61
C SER A 85 12.01 20.97 1.20
N LYS A 86 11.55 20.01 0.39
CA LYS A 86 12.08 19.66 -0.94
C LYS A 86 13.53 19.15 -0.93
N ALA A 87 14.04 18.72 0.22
CA ALA A 87 15.34 18.07 0.31
C ALA A 87 15.33 16.68 -0.33
N LEU A 88 14.21 15.96 -0.23
CA LEU A 88 14.00 14.66 -0.86
C LEU A 88 12.67 14.61 -1.64
N THR A 89 12.62 13.77 -2.67
CA THR A 89 11.36 13.45 -3.35
C THR A 89 10.56 12.45 -2.52
N LEU A 90 9.22 12.46 -2.66
CA LEU A 90 8.35 11.50 -1.97
C LEU A 90 8.77 10.05 -2.27
N THR A 91 9.02 9.74 -3.54
CA THR A 91 9.44 8.39 -3.95
C THR A 91 10.78 8.00 -3.33
N GLY A 92 11.76 8.90 -3.33
CA GLY A 92 13.07 8.62 -2.71
C GLY A 92 12.95 8.41 -1.20
N ALA A 93 12.16 9.24 -0.53
CA ALA A 93 11.92 9.13 0.89
C ALA A 93 11.20 7.82 1.26
N LEU A 94 10.21 7.39 0.48
CA LEU A 94 9.52 6.12 0.69
C LEU A 94 10.44 4.90 0.51
N ILE A 95 11.38 4.95 -0.44
CA ILE A 95 12.36 3.86 -0.63
C ILE A 95 13.29 3.75 0.58
N ILE A 96 13.81 4.90 1.06
CA ILE A 96 14.67 4.94 2.25
C ILE A 96 13.90 4.41 3.46
N ALA A 97 12.69 4.92 3.69
CA ALA A 97 11.82 4.48 4.76
C ALA A 97 11.56 2.97 4.69
N ALA A 98 11.21 2.43 3.53
CA ALA A 98 10.96 1.00 3.37
C ALA A 98 12.17 0.13 3.75
N ILE A 99 13.40 0.57 3.44
CA ILE A 99 14.61 -0.16 3.79
C ILE A 99 14.88 -0.07 5.29
N PHE A 100 14.90 1.13 5.86
CA PHE A 100 15.32 1.33 7.25
C PHE A 100 14.24 0.93 8.27
N GLU A 101 12.96 1.15 7.98
CA GLU A 101 11.84 0.68 8.83
C GLU A 101 11.78 -0.85 8.84
N ALA A 102 11.87 -1.50 7.67
CA ALA A 102 11.87 -2.96 7.60
C ALA A 102 13.11 -3.55 8.26
N ALA A 103 14.30 -2.96 8.03
CA ALA A 103 15.52 -3.38 8.69
C ALA A 103 15.42 -3.20 10.22
N GLY A 104 14.86 -2.08 10.70
CA GLY A 104 14.64 -1.82 12.12
C GLY A 104 13.72 -2.86 12.74
N ALA A 105 12.58 -3.14 12.10
CA ALA A 105 11.64 -4.17 12.56
C ALA A 105 12.26 -5.58 12.61
N ILE A 106 13.08 -5.96 11.63
CA ILE A 106 13.72 -7.28 11.56
C ILE A 106 14.90 -7.42 12.54
N LEU A 107 15.74 -6.38 12.63
CA LEU A 107 16.99 -6.44 13.39
C LEU A 107 16.82 -6.09 14.87
N ALA A 108 15.85 -5.23 15.20
CA ALA A 108 15.69 -4.67 16.53
C ALA A 108 14.24 -4.70 17.05
N GLY A 109 13.27 -5.14 16.26
CA GLY A 109 11.84 -5.15 16.61
C GLY A 109 11.36 -6.35 17.43
N GLY A 110 12.24 -6.91 18.26
CA GLY A 110 11.93 -8.05 19.14
C GLY A 110 10.78 -7.79 20.10
#